data_AF-A0A2K2VRM8-F1
#
_entry.id   AF-A0A2K2VRM8-F1
#
_cell.length_a   1.000
_cell.length_b   1.000
_cell.length_c   1.000
_cell.angle_alpha   90.00
_cell.angle_beta   90.00
_cell.angle_gamma   90.00
#
_symmetry.space_group_name_H-M   'P 1'
#
loop_
_entity.id
_entity.type
_entity.pdbx_description
1 polymer ?
#
loop_
_entity_poly.entity_id
_entity_poly.type
_entity_poly.pdbx_seq_one_letter_code
_entity_poly.pdbx_strand_id
1 'polypeptide(L)'
;MQKVAPRGVRFHDLRHTHATLRVAKGDNIVDISNQLGHHDPGFTLKAYAHWLPGEHKSQVDELDNLAPKRTLRLQTRVVEANTKISYIARTAGFPF
;
A
#
# COMPACT_ATOMS: atom_id res chain seq x y z
N MET A 1 23.74 42.13 -5.56
CA MET A 1 22.80 41.02 -5.29
C MET A 1 22.66 40.21 -6.57
N GLN A 2 23.25 39.01 -6.60
CA GLN A 2 23.27 38.13 -7.78
C GLN A 2 21.86 37.56 -8.00
N LYS A 3 21.31 37.64 -9.22
CA LYS A 3 20.05 36.97 -9.58
C LYS A 3 20.30 35.46 -9.56
N VAL A 4 19.89 34.81 -8.48
CA VAL A 4 20.08 33.36 -8.25
C VAL A 4 19.05 32.52 -9.04
N ALA A 5 17.98 33.12 -9.56
CA ALA A 5 17.00 32.43 -10.37
C ALA A 5 17.50 32.22 -11.82
N PRO A 6 17.52 30.97 -12.34
CA PRO A 6 17.80 30.70 -13.74
C PRO A 6 16.87 31.51 -14.66
N ARG A 7 17.39 31.97 -15.80
CA ARG A 7 16.57 32.68 -16.80
C ARG A 7 15.45 31.75 -17.28
N GLY A 8 14.20 32.12 -17.01
CA GLY A 8 13.01 31.39 -17.49
C GLY A 8 12.15 30.73 -16.41
N VAL A 9 12.54 30.77 -15.13
CA VAL A 9 11.71 30.25 -14.04
C VAL A 9 10.45 31.11 -13.86
N ARG A 10 9.28 30.48 -13.95
CA ARG A 10 7.96 31.08 -13.71
C ARG A 10 7.49 30.73 -12.30
N PHE A 11 6.54 31.51 -11.77
CA PHE A 11 5.91 31.21 -10.48
C PHE A 11 5.26 29.82 -10.43
N HIS A 12 4.79 29.32 -11.57
CA HIS A 12 4.23 27.98 -11.70
C HIS A 12 5.26 26.88 -11.39
N ASP A 13 6.53 27.11 -11.71
CA ASP A 13 7.60 26.13 -11.47
C ASP A 13 7.89 25.99 -9.97
N LEU A 14 7.73 27.07 -9.19
CA LEU A 14 7.80 27.01 -7.73
C LEU A 14 6.66 26.18 -7.15
N ARG A 15 5.45 26.32 -7.69
CA ARG A 15 4.28 25.52 -7.31
C ARG A 15 4.52 24.04 -7.61
N HIS A 16 5.11 23.72 -8.76
CA HIS A 16 5.50 22.35 -9.09
C HIS A 16 6.59 21.80 -8.17
N THR A 17 7.60 22.61 -7.84
CA THR A 17 8.70 22.22 -6.95
C THR A 17 8.17 21.91 -5.55
N HIS A 18 7.29 22.75 -5.02
CA HIS A 18 6.64 22.53 -3.72
C HIS A 18 5.85 21.22 -3.68
N ALA A 19 4.99 20.99 -4.68
CA ALA A 19 4.18 19.78 -4.75
C ALA A 19 5.06 18.52 -4.88
N THR A 20 6.05 18.56 -5.78
CA THR A 20 6.96 17.44 -6.03
C THR A 20 7.75 17.04 -4.79
N LEU A 21 8.29 18.00 -4.04
CA LEU A 21 9.06 17.72 -2.83
C LEU A 21 8.22 17.06 -1.73
N ARG A 22 6.97 17.53 -1.55
CA ARG A 22 6.03 16.98 -0.56
C ARG A 22 5.58 15.57 -0.93
N VAL A 23 5.32 15.34 -2.22
CA VAL A 23 4.94 14.01 -2.73
C VAL A 23 6.10 13.02 -2.63
N ALA A 24 7.32 13.44 -2.96
CA ALA A 24 8.52 12.61 -2.81
C ALA A 24 8.81 12.21 -1.36
N LYS A 25 8.42 13.06 -0.39
CA LYS A 25 8.48 12.76 1.03
C LYS A 25 7.41 11.76 1.50
N GLY A 26 6.38 11.51 0.69
CA GLY A 26 5.24 10.67 1.05
C GLY A 26 4.22 11.36 1.95
N ASP A 27 4.16 12.71 1.93
CA ASP A 27 3.14 13.46 2.67
C ASP A 27 1.73 13.22 2.09
N ASN A 28 0.69 13.44 2.91
CA ASN A 28 -0.71 13.23 2.52
C ASN A 28 -1.11 14.06 1.29
N ILE A 29 -1.57 13.37 0.23
CA ILE A 29 -1.94 13.99 -1.05
C ILE A 29 -3.14 14.93 -0.95
N VAL A 30 -4.07 14.67 -0.03
CA VAL A 30 -5.27 15.50 0.19
C VAL A 30 -4.85 16.86 0.76
N ASP A 31 -3.94 16.85 1.74
CA ASP A 31 -3.42 18.07 2.36
C ASP A 31 -2.63 18.92 1.36
N ILE A 32 -1.80 18.27 0.53
CA ILE A 32 -1.08 18.93 -0.56
C ILE A 32 -2.07 19.56 -1.55
N SER A 33 -3.13 18.82 -1.93
CA SER A 33 -4.16 19.30 -2.83
C SER A 33 -4.89 20.54 -2.30
N ASN A 34 -5.24 20.53 -1.01
CA ASN A 34 -5.89 21.65 -0.34
C ASN A 34 -5.01 22.90 -0.31
N GLN A 35 -3.71 22.74 -0.02
CA GLN A 35 -2.74 23.85 -0.04
C GLN A 35 -2.53 24.43 -1.44
N LEU A 36 -2.63 23.59 -2.48
CA LEU A 36 -2.59 24.04 -3.87
C LEU A 36 -3.93 24.69 -4.30
N GLY A 37 -5.01 24.45 -3.56
CA GLY A 37 -6.36 24.92 -3.94
C GLY A 37 -6.94 24.15 -5.12
N HIS A 38 -6.55 22.87 -5.30
CA HIS A 38 -7.20 22.01 -6.28
C HIS A 38 -8.52 21.49 -5.71
N HIS A 39 -9.60 21.66 -6.47
CA HIS A 39 -10.94 21.18 -6.09
C HIS A 39 -11.02 19.65 -5.97
N ASP A 40 -10.20 18.93 -6.75
CA ASP A 40 -10.12 17.47 -6.73
C ASP A 40 -8.71 17.01 -6.34
N PRO A 41 -8.55 16.30 -5.21
CA PRO A 41 -7.31 15.61 -4.85
C PRO A 41 -6.81 14.64 -5.92
N GLY A 42 -7.73 14.05 -6.69
CA GLY A 42 -7.42 13.17 -7.82
C GLY A 42 -6.60 13.88 -8.90
N PHE A 43 -6.82 15.18 -9.13
CA PHE A 43 -6.00 15.96 -10.06
C PHE A 43 -4.55 16.06 -9.58
N THR A 44 -4.35 16.38 -8.30
CA THR A 44 -3.02 16.44 -7.68
C THR A 44 -2.32 15.09 -7.75
N LEU A 45 -3.03 14.01 -7.41
CA LEU A 45 -2.47 12.66 -7.46
C LEU A 45 -2.05 12.30 -8.89
N LYS A 46 -2.92 12.50 -9.89
CA LYS A 46 -2.59 12.21 -11.30
C LYS A 46 -1.36 12.99 -11.78
N ALA A 47 -1.24 14.26 -11.39
CA ALA A 47 -0.13 15.10 -11.81
C ALA A 47 1.20 14.69 -11.17
N TYR A 48 1.21 14.25 -9.91
CA TYR A 48 2.45 14.05 -9.14
C TYR A 48 2.73 12.60 -8.72
N ALA A 49 1.85 11.63 -9.01
CA ALA A 49 1.99 10.24 -8.55
C ALA A 49 3.33 9.59 -8.93
N HIS A 50 3.94 9.99 -10.04
CA HIS A 50 5.23 9.47 -10.49
C HIS A 50 6.41 9.86 -9.58
N TRP A 51 6.23 10.87 -8.73
CA TRP A 51 7.22 11.26 -7.72
C TRP A 51 6.99 10.57 -6.38
N LEU A 52 5.91 9.79 -6.22
CA LEU A 52 5.76 8.98 -5.03
C LEU A 52 6.91 7.95 -5.03
N PRO A 53 7.59 7.77 -3.89
CA PRO A 53 8.62 6.76 -3.79
C PRO A 53 7.99 5.37 -4.03
N GLY A 54 8.29 4.76 -5.19
CA GLY A 54 8.16 3.31 -5.39
C GLY A 54 9.35 2.62 -4.71
N GLU A 55 9.23 1.48 -4.04
CA GLU A 55 8.22 0.44 -4.05
C GLU A 55 7.80 0.13 -2.61
N HIS A 56 6.50 0.07 -2.37
CA HIS A 56 5.89 -0.45 -1.14
C HIS A 56 6.09 -1.97 -0.98
N LYS A 57 7.16 -2.58 -1.54
CA LYS A 57 7.50 -3.97 -1.23
C LYS A 57 7.63 -4.13 0.28
N SER A 58 8.38 -3.25 0.94
CA SER A 58 8.53 -3.32 2.40
C SER A 58 7.21 -3.19 3.16
N GLN A 59 6.25 -2.39 2.68
CA GLN A 59 4.96 -2.20 3.36
C GLN A 59 3.99 -3.35 3.11
N VAL A 60 4.02 -3.96 1.91
CA VAL A 60 3.29 -5.20 1.63
C VAL A 60 3.92 -6.38 2.36
N ASP A 61 5.25 -6.45 2.41
CA ASP A 61 6.03 -7.43 3.16
C ASP A 61 5.78 -7.31 4.68
N GLU A 62 5.49 -6.12 5.19
CA GLU A 62 5.05 -5.91 6.58
C GLU A 62 3.69 -6.56 6.85
N LEU A 63 2.75 -6.57 5.89
CA LEU A 63 1.45 -7.23 6.07
C LEU A 63 1.59 -8.75 6.29
N ASP A 64 2.57 -9.38 5.63
CA ASP A 64 2.89 -10.80 5.84
C ASP A 64 3.42 -11.07 7.26
N ASN A 65 4.02 -10.07 7.90
CA ASN A 65 4.53 -10.15 9.27
C ASN A 65 3.46 -9.85 10.33
N LEU A 66 2.39 -9.12 9.99
CA LEU A 66 1.23 -8.92 10.86
C LEU A 66 0.27 -10.12 10.89
N ALA A 67 0.32 -11.01 9.89
CA ALA A 67 -0.44 -12.24 9.92
C ALA A 67 0.05 -13.14 11.07
N PRO A 68 -0.77 -13.43 12.11
CA PRO A 68 -0.33 -14.28 13.19
C PRO A 68 0.00 -15.67 12.64
N LYS A 69 1.27 -16.08 12.72
CA LYS A 69 1.77 -17.45 12.41
C LYS A 69 1.06 -18.58 13.21
N ARG A 70 0.10 -18.20 14.07
CA ARG A 70 -0.66 -19.04 14.97
C ARG A 70 -1.80 -19.82 14.27
N THR A 71 -2.22 -19.42 13.07
CA THR A 71 -3.28 -20.10 12.31
C THR A 71 -2.79 -21.28 11.47
N LEU A 72 -1.51 -21.35 11.08
CA LEU A 72 -1.01 -22.44 10.24
C LEU A 72 -0.93 -23.80 10.95
N ARG A 73 -0.81 -23.84 12.30
CA ARG A 73 -0.67 -25.11 13.04
C ARG A 73 -2.00 -25.81 13.33
N LEU A 74 -3.12 -25.10 13.25
CA LEU A 74 -4.44 -25.66 13.54
C LEU A 74 -5.09 -26.30 12.30
N GLN A 75 -4.76 -25.84 11.09
CA GLN A 75 -5.31 -26.44 9.87
C GLN A 75 -4.73 -27.83 9.59
N THR A 76 -3.44 -28.06 9.82
CA THR A 76 -2.82 -29.37 9.55
C THR A 76 -3.38 -30.48 10.44
N ARG A 77 -3.69 -30.17 11.71
CA ARG A 77 -4.24 -31.16 12.65
C ARG A 77 -5.71 -31.48 12.41
N VAL A 78 -6.51 -30.52 11.94
CA VAL A 78 -7.92 -30.76 11.61
C VAL A 78 -8.05 -31.61 10.34
N VAL A 79 -7.17 -31.44 9.35
CA VAL A 79 -7.18 -32.26 8.12
C VAL A 79 -6.77 -33.71 8.39
N GLU A 80 -5.76 -33.96 9.23
CA GLU A 80 -5.39 -35.33 9.64
C GLU A 80 -6.48 -36.02 10.48
N ALA A 81 -7.18 -35.27 11.33
CA ALA A 81 -8.28 -35.82 12.12
C ALA A 81 -9.47 -36.18 11.22
N ASN A 82 -9.84 -35.33 10.26
CA ASN A 82 -10.98 -35.56 9.37
C ASN A 82 -10.73 -36.70 8.36
N THR A 83 -9.48 -36.90 7.92
CA THR A 83 -9.10 -38.05 7.09
C THR A 83 -9.14 -39.36 7.88
N LYS A 84 -8.70 -39.36 9.15
CA LYS A 84 -8.82 -40.54 10.02
C LYS A 84 -10.27 -40.88 10.36
N ILE A 85 -11.09 -39.87 10.68
CA ILE A 85 -12.53 -40.08 11.00
C ILE A 85 -13.29 -40.61 9.78
N SER A 86 -13.07 -40.04 8.59
CA SER A 86 -13.72 -40.51 7.37
C SER A 86 -13.28 -41.91 6.92
N TYR A 87 -12.03 -42.30 7.18
CA TYR A 87 -11.55 -43.66 6.94
C TYR A 87 -12.24 -44.67 7.89
N ILE A 88 -12.31 -44.35 9.19
CA ILE A 88 -12.95 -45.21 10.20
C ILE A 88 -14.44 -45.38 9.94
N ALA A 89 -15.15 -44.30 9.60
CA ALA A 89 -16.59 -44.35 9.28
C ALA A 89 -16.88 -45.24 8.06
N ARG A 90 -16.01 -45.22 7.05
CA ARG A 90 -16.13 -46.03 5.82
C ARG A 90 -15.86 -47.52 6.06
N THR A 91 -14.95 -47.86 6.99
CA THR A 91 -14.67 -49.25 7.37
C THR A 91 -15.69 -49.84 8.35
N ALA A 92 -16.37 -49.01 9.13
CA ALA A 92 -17.35 -49.43 10.13
C ALA A 92 -18.79 -49.60 9.58
N GLY A 93 -19.00 -49.40 8.27
CA GLY A 93 -20.28 -49.68 7.61
C GLY A 93 -21.43 -48.72 7.95
N PHE A 94 -21.13 -47.53 8.48
CA PHE A 94 -22.15 -46.51 8.72
C PHE A 94 -22.54 -45.83 7.38
N PRO A 95 -23.81 -45.85 6.98
CA PRO A 95 -24.27 -45.04 5.85
C PRO A 95 -24.28 -43.56 6.25
N PHE A 96 -23.79 -42.70 5.35
CA PHE A 96 -23.83 -41.24 5.50
C PHE A 96 -25.26 -40.69 5.37
#